data_AF-A0A7J7VN39-F1
#
_entry.id   AF-A0A7J7VN39-F1
#
_cell.length_a   1.000
_cell.length_b   1.000
_cell.length_c   1.000
_cell.angle_alpha   90.00
_cell.angle_beta   90.00
_cell.angle_gamma   90.00
#
_symmetry.space_group_name_H-M   'P 1'
#
loop_
_entity.id
_entity.type
_entity.pdbx_description
1 polymer ?
#
loop_
_entity_poly.entity_id
_entity_poly.type
_entity_poly.pdbx_seq_one_letter_code
_entity_poly.pdbx_strand_id
1 'polypeptide(L)'
;MSPASLRVLEQLMAAQAQECVFEGLSLPAPAAPHDCPAQLRLAQEAAQVAAEYEQVRRAMAQPPVRDYVPFAWSALVMVKAEHFRALAHVHAATVLCGGAPAEAELPVREQEVHPEPPDRPEPQRPALALPREPEERRKLGKAHLRRAILGQEAALRLHAVGRALRRVDPLQAVLAQALRRSLAQYSALDLEDDFFEAPEAPDIPPRTHRRPEARAPSFSRVKVADIFHRLGPPSVFSARNRWRLLGPVHLARGEGGFGFTLRGDAPVLIAAVNPGGRAAAAGLREGDYIVSVDGQPSRWWKHAEVVARLKGVGAEGVSLQVASLLPGAEPPGTGDRRPALRGLLRNQERSWEPAAPRASPRPLLGWSRKAKRGRPGGRLSPAPPALSCSALPCCPRG
;
A
#
# COMPACT_ATOMS: atom_id res chain seq x y z
N MET A 1 -13.54 6.66 -3.56
CA MET A 1 -13.20 5.26 -3.89
C MET A 1 -13.79 4.34 -2.83
N SER A 2 -14.29 3.15 -3.20
CA SER A 2 -14.73 2.17 -2.20
C SER A 2 -13.52 1.48 -1.54
N PRO A 3 -13.62 0.99 -0.30
CA PRO A 3 -12.54 0.22 0.33
C PRO A 3 -12.14 -1.03 -0.46
N ALA A 4 -13.10 -1.66 -1.15
CA ALA A 4 -12.85 -2.81 -2.02
C ALA A 4 -12.04 -2.41 -3.26
N SER A 5 -12.38 -1.27 -3.88
CA SER A 5 -11.65 -0.72 -5.03
C SER A 5 -10.20 -0.37 -4.66
N LEU A 6 -9.99 0.25 -3.48
CA LEU A 6 -8.65 0.57 -2.98
C LEU A 6 -7.82 -0.70 -2.74
N ARG A 7 -8.39 -1.72 -2.09
CA ARG A 7 -7.71 -3.00 -1.87
C ARG A 7 -7.25 -3.67 -3.17
N VAL A 8 -8.05 -3.59 -4.24
CA VAL A 8 -7.67 -4.14 -5.56
C VAL A 8 -6.53 -3.33 -6.19
N LEU A 9 -6.49 -2.01 -6.01
CA LEU A 9 -5.37 -1.19 -6.45
C LEU A 9 -4.10 -1.50 -5.63
N GLU A 10 -4.20 -1.62 -4.31
CA GLU A 10 -3.09 -2.03 -3.43
C GLU A 10 -2.50 -3.40 -3.85
N GLN A 11 -3.36 -4.39 -4.10
CA GLN A 11 -2.95 -5.71 -4.60
C GLN A 11 -2.31 -5.64 -5.99
N LEU A 12 -2.84 -4.82 -6.91
CA LEU A 12 -2.26 -4.62 -8.23
C LEU A 12 -0.87 -3.99 -8.16
N MET A 13 -0.67 -2.99 -7.28
CA MET A 13 0.63 -2.37 -7.06
C MET A 13 1.62 -3.35 -6.41
N ALA A 14 1.16 -4.19 -5.46
CA ALA A 14 1.99 -5.23 -4.86
C ALA A 14 2.44 -6.28 -5.89
N ALA A 15 1.54 -6.73 -6.77
CA ALA A 15 1.87 -7.67 -7.85
C ALA A 15 2.89 -7.07 -8.84
N GLN A 16 2.71 -5.80 -9.23
CA GLN A 16 3.68 -5.08 -10.08
C GLN A 16 5.03 -4.86 -9.38
N ALA A 17 5.06 -4.59 -8.08
CA ALA A 17 6.31 -4.50 -7.34
C ALA A 17 7.02 -5.86 -7.20
N GLN A 18 6.27 -6.97 -7.11
CA GLN A 18 6.83 -8.32 -7.11
C GLN A 18 7.38 -8.71 -8.49
N GLU A 19 6.73 -8.25 -9.57
CA GLU A 19 7.27 -8.34 -10.94
C GLU A 19 8.62 -7.62 -11.06
N CYS A 20 8.76 -6.39 -10.55
CA CYS A 20 10.06 -5.69 -10.53
C CYS A 20 11.11 -6.41 -9.67
N VAL A 21 10.72 -7.14 -8.61
CA VAL A 21 11.64 -8.00 -7.84
C VAL A 21 12.12 -9.18 -8.69
N PHE A 22 11.23 -9.84 -9.44
CA PHE A 22 11.58 -10.92 -10.36
C PHE A 22 12.48 -10.42 -11.51
N GLU A 23 12.16 -9.28 -12.13
CA GLU A 23 12.98 -8.66 -13.17
C GLU A 23 14.40 -8.36 -12.64
N GLY A 24 14.51 -7.77 -11.44
CA GLY A 24 15.80 -7.48 -10.81
C GLY A 24 16.63 -8.72 -10.48
N LEU A 25 16.00 -9.88 -10.25
CA LEU A 25 16.68 -11.18 -10.11
C LEU A 25 17.03 -11.82 -11.46
N SER A 26 16.34 -11.44 -12.54
CA SER A 26 16.54 -11.97 -13.89
C SER A 26 17.67 -11.26 -14.66
N LEU A 27 18.17 -10.13 -14.14
CA LEU A 27 19.32 -9.43 -14.73
C LEU A 27 20.60 -10.25 -14.55
N PRO A 28 21.39 -10.49 -15.60
CA PRO A 28 22.61 -11.29 -15.51
C PRO A 28 23.68 -10.60 -14.65
N ALA A 29 24.22 -11.33 -13.67
CA ALA A 29 25.41 -10.90 -12.94
C ALA A 29 26.66 -11.01 -13.84
N PRO A 30 27.65 -10.11 -13.72
CA PRO A 30 28.75 -9.99 -14.68
C PRO A 30 29.77 -11.15 -14.71
N ALA A 31 29.59 -12.23 -13.94
CA ALA A 31 30.59 -13.29 -13.81
C ALA A 31 30.05 -14.72 -13.54
N ALA A 32 28.73 -14.94 -13.46
CA ALA A 32 28.17 -16.25 -13.12
C ALA A 32 27.40 -16.84 -14.32
N PRO A 33 27.77 -18.04 -14.83
CA PRO A 33 26.86 -18.82 -15.68
C PRO A 33 25.60 -19.20 -14.90
N HIS A 34 24.59 -19.74 -15.58
CA HIS A 34 23.26 -19.98 -15.00
C HIS A 34 23.23 -21.10 -13.94
N ASP A 35 23.64 -20.78 -12.72
CA ASP A 35 23.62 -21.71 -11.58
C ASP A 35 22.21 -22.27 -11.33
N CYS A 36 22.10 -23.60 -11.19
CA CYS A 36 20.85 -24.29 -10.85
C CYS A 36 20.06 -23.65 -9.68
N PRO A 37 20.66 -23.26 -8.54
CA PRO A 37 19.92 -22.58 -7.47
C PRO A 37 19.37 -21.20 -7.86
N ALA A 38 20.06 -20.45 -8.73
CA ALA A 38 19.57 -19.17 -9.22
C ALA A 38 18.35 -19.35 -10.14
N GLN A 39 18.40 -20.35 -11.05
CA GLN A 39 17.27 -20.70 -11.92
C GLN A 39 16.07 -21.25 -11.12
N LEU A 40 16.29 -22.07 -10.09
CA LEU A 40 15.22 -22.54 -9.20
C LEU A 40 14.54 -21.37 -8.44
N ARG A 41 15.35 -20.39 -7.99
CA ARG A 41 14.83 -19.17 -7.37
C ARG A 41 13.99 -18.35 -8.35
N LEU A 42 14.44 -18.18 -9.60
CA LEU A 42 13.66 -17.51 -10.65
C LEU A 42 12.34 -18.24 -10.93
N ALA A 43 12.33 -19.57 -10.95
CA ALA A 43 11.11 -20.35 -11.11
C ALA A 43 10.08 -20.07 -9.99
N GLN A 44 10.54 -20.04 -8.73
CA GLN A 44 9.72 -19.78 -7.55
C GLN A 44 9.19 -18.33 -7.48
N GLU A 45 10.03 -17.34 -7.83
CA GLU A 45 9.63 -15.93 -7.84
C GLU A 45 8.65 -15.65 -9.00
N ALA A 46 8.85 -16.24 -10.18
CA ALA A 46 7.89 -16.18 -11.28
C ALA A 46 6.53 -16.80 -10.89
N ALA A 47 6.55 -17.95 -10.20
CA ALA A 47 5.35 -18.56 -9.64
C ALA A 47 4.66 -17.65 -8.61
N GLN A 48 5.42 -16.92 -7.77
CA GLN A 48 4.85 -15.91 -6.87
C GLN A 48 4.17 -14.78 -7.66
N VAL A 49 4.83 -14.18 -8.66
CA VAL A 49 4.24 -13.10 -9.48
C VAL A 49 2.92 -13.56 -10.14
N ALA A 50 2.90 -14.80 -10.66
CA ALA A 50 1.69 -15.39 -11.21
C ALA A 50 0.56 -15.55 -10.17
N ALA A 51 0.90 -15.96 -8.94
CA ALA A 51 -0.05 -16.12 -7.84
C ALA A 51 -0.63 -14.77 -7.37
N GLU A 52 0.19 -13.72 -7.26
CA GLU A 52 -0.25 -12.36 -6.94
C GLU A 52 -1.21 -11.83 -8.01
N TYR A 53 -0.87 -11.96 -9.30
CA TYR A 53 -1.77 -11.56 -10.39
C TYR A 53 -3.08 -12.36 -10.44
N GLU A 54 -3.03 -13.66 -10.14
CA GLU A 54 -4.23 -14.49 -10.01
C GLU A 54 -5.11 -14.06 -8.83
N GLN A 55 -4.52 -13.60 -7.70
CA GLN A 55 -5.26 -13.01 -6.59
C GLN A 55 -5.90 -11.66 -7.00
N VAL A 56 -5.17 -10.79 -7.71
CA VAL A 56 -5.70 -9.54 -8.26
C VAL A 56 -6.87 -9.81 -9.22
N ARG A 57 -6.74 -10.80 -10.11
CA ARG A 57 -7.80 -11.21 -11.05
C ARG A 57 -9.07 -11.61 -10.32
N ARG A 58 -8.95 -12.43 -9.26
CA ARG A 58 -10.09 -12.86 -8.42
C ARG A 58 -10.75 -11.67 -7.73
N ALA A 59 -9.97 -10.72 -7.24
CA ALA A 59 -10.49 -9.54 -6.55
C ALA A 59 -11.15 -8.53 -7.53
N MET A 60 -10.59 -8.35 -8.74
CA MET A 60 -11.21 -7.59 -9.83
C MET A 60 -12.54 -8.19 -10.30
N ALA A 61 -12.73 -9.51 -10.19
CA ALA A 61 -13.96 -10.19 -10.60
C ALA A 61 -15.11 -10.09 -9.58
N GLN A 62 -14.86 -9.59 -8.36
CA GLN A 62 -15.86 -9.50 -7.29
C GLN A 62 -16.67 -8.18 -7.36
N PRO A 63 -18.01 -8.21 -7.18
CA PRO A 63 -18.80 -6.99 -6.97
C PRO A 63 -18.40 -6.29 -5.66
N PRO A 64 -18.45 -4.94 -5.59
CA PRO A 64 -18.82 -4.02 -6.67
C PRO A 64 -17.66 -3.70 -7.62
N VAL A 65 -16.44 -4.18 -7.37
CA VAL A 65 -15.23 -3.76 -8.10
C VAL A 65 -15.28 -4.14 -9.58
N ARG A 66 -15.85 -5.30 -9.90
CA ARG A 66 -16.08 -5.80 -11.27
C ARG A 66 -16.72 -4.77 -12.20
N ASP A 67 -17.63 -3.95 -11.69
CA ASP A 67 -18.43 -3.03 -12.51
C ASP A 67 -17.68 -1.71 -12.81
N TYR A 68 -16.53 -1.49 -12.17
CA TYR A 68 -15.69 -0.29 -12.33
C TYR A 68 -14.32 -0.55 -12.96
N VAL A 69 -13.82 -1.79 -12.93
CA VAL A 69 -12.48 -2.12 -13.48
C VAL A 69 -12.52 -2.10 -15.01
N PRO A 70 -11.64 -1.32 -15.69
CA PRO A 70 -11.55 -1.35 -17.14
C PRO A 70 -11.19 -2.74 -17.66
N PHE A 71 -11.90 -3.23 -18.68
CA PHE A 71 -11.64 -4.54 -19.29
C PHE A 71 -10.16 -4.74 -19.70
N ALA A 72 -9.49 -3.68 -20.15
CA ALA A 72 -8.08 -3.71 -20.49
C ALA A 72 -7.17 -4.08 -19.30
N TRP A 73 -7.51 -3.64 -18.08
CA TRP A 73 -6.76 -3.97 -16.87
C TRP A 73 -6.97 -5.43 -16.48
N SER A 74 -8.23 -5.91 -16.46
CA SER A 74 -8.50 -7.32 -16.16
C SER A 74 -7.86 -8.26 -17.19
N ALA A 75 -7.87 -7.89 -18.47
CA ALA A 75 -7.21 -8.65 -19.53
C ALA A 75 -5.68 -8.64 -19.37
N LEU A 76 -5.05 -7.50 -19.04
CA LEU A 76 -3.61 -7.44 -18.81
C LEU A 76 -3.18 -8.28 -17.59
N VAL A 77 -3.94 -8.23 -16.50
CA VAL A 77 -3.71 -9.06 -15.31
C VAL A 77 -3.79 -10.56 -15.66
N MET A 78 -4.76 -10.97 -16.49
CA MET A 78 -4.85 -12.35 -16.99
C MET A 78 -3.66 -12.74 -17.86
N VAL A 79 -3.26 -11.89 -18.81
CA VAL A 79 -2.08 -12.11 -19.67
C VAL A 79 -0.81 -12.26 -18.82
N LYS A 80 -0.61 -11.39 -17.82
CA LYS A 80 0.55 -11.48 -16.92
C LYS A 80 0.53 -12.73 -16.04
N ALA A 81 -0.63 -13.11 -15.49
CA ALA A 81 -0.75 -14.33 -14.69
C ALA A 81 -0.31 -15.59 -15.47
N GLU A 82 -0.78 -15.76 -16.71
CA GLU A 82 -0.36 -16.90 -17.55
C GLU A 82 1.09 -16.78 -18.04
N HIS A 83 1.56 -15.56 -18.35
CA HIS A 83 2.95 -15.33 -18.76
C HIS A 83 3.96 -15.69 -17.65
N PHE A 84 3.75 -15.20 -16.42
CA PHE A 84 4.64 -15.50 -15.31
C PHE A 84 4.52 -16.97 -14.85
N ARG A 85 3.33 -17.59 -14.93
CA ARG A 85 3.18 -19.02 -14.71
C ARG A 85 4.02 -19.80 -15.73
N ALA A 86 3.96 -19.45 -17.00
CA ALA A 86 4.77 -20.11 -18.02
C ALA A 86 6.27 -19.89 -17.81
N LEU A 87 6.72 -18.68 -17.46
CA LEU A 87 8.12 -18.40 -17.12
C LEU A 87 8.62 -19.26 -15.96
N ALA A 88 7.80 -19.50 -14.93
CA ALA A 88 8.16 -20.42 -13.85
C ALA A 88 8.53 -21.81 -14.38
N HIS A 89 7.72 -22.35 -15.29
CA HIS A 89 8.02 -23.65 -15.92
C HIS A 89 9.23 -23.61 -16.87
N VAL A 90 9.50 -22.50 -17.58
CA VAL A 90 10.74 -22.34 -18.37
C VAL A 90 11.99 -22.39 -17.48
N HIS A 91 11.99 -21.67 -16.35
CA HIS A 91 13.10 -21.71 -15.40
C HIS A 91 13.29 -23.08 -14.76
N ALA A 92 12.20 -23.75 -14.37
CA ALA A 92 12.27 -25.13 -13.87
C ALA A 92 12.80 -26.12 -14.92
N ALA A 93 12.38 -26.01 -16.18
CA ALA A 93 12.95 -26.80 -17.26
C ALA A 93 14.44 -26.51 -17.48
N THR A 94 14.87 -25.26 -17.34
CA THR A 94 16.28 -24.86 -17.44
C THR A 94 17.13 -25.50 -16.34
N VAL A 95 16.62 -25.59 -15.10
CA VAL A 95 17.27 -26.35 -14.01
C VAL A 95 17.39 -27.84 -14.36
N LEU A 96 16.33 -28.43 -14.90
CA LEU A 96 16.29 -29.87 -15.19
C LEU A 96 17.20 -30.26 -16.36
N CYS A 97 17.25 -29.43 -17.40
CA CYS A 97 18.01 -29.67 -18.64
C CYS A 97 19.46 -29.17 -18.58
N GLY A 98 19.79 -28.24 -17.67
CA GLY A 98 21.18 -27.87 -17.39
C GLY A 98 21.91 -29.05 -16.77
N GLY A 99 22.87 -29.64 -17.50
CA GLY A 99 23.65 -30.80 -17.05
C GLY A 99 24.23 -30.60 -15.64
N ALA A 100 24.35 -31.69 -14.89
CA ALA A 100 24.96 -31.62 -13.57
C ALA A 100 26.41 -31.07 -13.68
N PRO A 101 26.87 -30.21 -12.77
CA PRO A 101 28.29 -30.04 -12.58
C PRO A 101 28.87 -31.40 -12.18
N ALA A 102 29.96 -31.81 -12.83
CA ALA A 102 30.70 -32.99 -12.41
C ALA A 102 31.14 -32.81 -10.94
N GLU A 103 30.79 -33.78 -10.10
CA GLU A 103 31.32 -34.02 -8.75
C GLU A 103 31.72 -32.76 -7.94
N ALA A 104 30.79 -31.82 -7.81
CA ALA A 104 30.85 -30.85 -6.74
C ALA A 104 30.25 -31.49 -5.49
N GLU A 105 31.09 -32.01 -4.60
CA GLU A 105 30.70 -32.43 -3.25
C GLU A 105 29.88 -31.31 -2.61
N LEU A 106 28.60 -31.56 -2.33
CA LEU A 106 27.78 -30.65 -1.54
C LEU A 106 28.37 -30.62 -0.12
N PRO A 107 28.93 -29.50 0.36
CA PRO A 107 29.40 -29.46 1.72
C PRO A 107 28.17 -29.50 2.63
N VAL A 108 28.03 -30.64 3.32
CA VAL A 108 27.12 -30.78 4.45
C VAL A 108 27.52 -29.75 5.49
N ARG A 109 26.86 -28.60 5.46
CA ARG A 109 26.85 -27.66 6.58
C ARG A 109 25.68 -28.01 7.49
N GLU A 110 25.93 -29.04 8.29
CA GLU A 110 25.42 -29.06 9.64
C GLU A 110 25.82 -27.74 10.29
N GLN A 111 24.82 -26.95 10.66
CA GLN A 111 25.01 -25.74 11.45
C GLN A 111 24.14 -25.88 12.69
N GLU A 112 24.60 -26.78 13.58
CA GLU A 112 24.11 -26.89 14.94
C GLU A 112 24.22 -25.53 15.63
N VAL A 113 23.08 -24.92 15.99
CA VAL A 113 22.99 -24.18 17.25
C VAL A 113 21.56 -24.27 17.79
N HIS A 114 21.43 -24.66 19.07
CA HIS A 114 20.23 -24.75 19.91
C HIS A 114 19.41 -26.06 19.83
N PRO A 115 19.36 -26.83 20.95
CA PRO A 115 18.39 -27.91 21.13
C PRO A 115 17.11 -27.38 21.80
N GLU A 116 15.95 -27.64 21.18
CA GLU A 116 14.63 -27.59 21.84
C GLU A 116 13.82 -28.87 21.49
N PRO A 117 12.79 -29.23 22.28
CA PRO A 117 12.28 -30.61 22.33
C PRO A 117 11.40 -31.00 21.15
N PRO A 118 11.25 -32.32 20.88
CA PRO A 118 10.55 -32.81 19.70
C PRO A 118 9.03 -32.88 19.93
N ASP A 119 8.27 -31.98 19.31
CA ASP A 119 6.83 -32.18 19.20
C ASP A 119 6.24 -31.64 17.88
N ARG A 120 5.80 -32.61 17.05
CA ARG A 120 5.07 -32.55 15.76
C ARG A 120 5.92 -32.83 14.50
N PRO A 121 5.60 -33.91 13.75
CA PRO A 121 6.08 -34.05 12.38
C PRO A 121 5.34 -33.04 11.49
N GLU A 122 5.99 -31.92 11.17
CA GLU A 122 5.57 -31.13 10.02
C GLU A 122 5.67 -32.02 8.77
N PRO A 123 4.66 -32.05 7.88
CA PRO A 123 4.79 -32.73 6.62
C PRO A 123 5.84 -32.00 5.79
N GLN A 124 7.05 -32.57 5.75
CA GLN A 124 8.15 -32.15 4.88
C GLN A 124 7.69 -32.27 3.43
N ARG A 125 7.03 -31.24 2.92
CA ARG A 125 6.63 -31.16 1.51
C ARG A 125 7.93 -31.10 0.71
N PRO A 126 8.18 -32.07 -0.20
CA PRO A 126 9.46 -32.14 -0.87
C PRO A 126 9.68 -30.86 -1.68
N ALA A 127 10.72 -30.11 -1.31
CA ALA A 127 11.37 -29.22 -2.27
C ALA A 127 11.71 -30.07 -3.49
N LEU A 128 11.42 -29.56 -4.70
CA LEU A 128 11.59 -30.26 -5.99
C LEU A 128 12.82 -31.18 -5.98
N ALA A 129 12.58 -32.46 -5.69
CA ALA A 129 13.63 -33.46 -5.62
C ALA A 129 14.02 -33.76 -7.06
N LEU A 130 15.16 -33.20 -7.50
CA LEU A 130 15.64 -33.45 -8.85
C LEU A 130 15.81 -34.98 -9.02
N PRO A 131 15.21 -35.58 -10.06
CA PRO A 131 15.47 -36.97 -10.39
C PRO A 131 16.97 -37.20 -10.55
N ARG A 132 17.47 -38.34 -10.07
CA ARG A 132 18.90 -38.66 -10.18
C ARG A 132 19.28 -39.04 -11.61
N GLU A 133 18.36 -39.73 -12.31
CA GLU A 133 18.58 -40.19 -13.67
C GLU A 133 18.50 -39.04 -14.70
N PRO A 134 19.46 -38.94 -15.65
CA PRO A 134 19.49 -37.87 -16.63
C PRO A 134 18.30 -37.93 -17.60
N GLU A 135 17.79 -39.12 -17.90
CA GLU A 135 16.59 -39.28 -18.74
C GLU A 135 15.32 -38.80 -18.05
N GLU A 136 15.15 -39.10 -16.76
CA GLU A 136 14.00 -38.65 -15.98
C GLU A 136 14.00 -37.13 -15.88
N ARG A 137 15.18 -36.53 -15.65
CA ARG A 137 15.37 -35.08 -15.72
C ARG A 137 15.00 -34.50 -17.08
N ARG A 138 15.44 -35.13 -18.19
CA ARG A 138 15.08 -34.72 -19.56
C ARG A 138 13.58 -34.77 -19.79
N LYS A 139 12.93 -35.90 -19.47
CA LYS A 139 11.48 -36.12 -19.63
C LYS A 139 10.66 -35.12 -18.79
N LEU A 140 11.08 -34.86 -17.55
CA LEU A 140 10.45 -33.86 -16.68
C LEU A 140 10.68 -32.42 -17.21
N GLY A 141 11.89 -32.10 -17.70
CA GLY A 141 12.19 -30.81 -18.32
C GLY A 141 11.33 -30.54 -19.57
N LYS A 142 11.16 -31.55 -20.43
CA LYS A 142 10.29 -31.54 -21.61
C LYS A 142 8.82 -31.32 -21.21
N ALA A 143 8.35 -31.96 -20.15
CA ALA A 143 7.02 -31.74 -19.58
C ALA A 143 6.81 -30.29 -19.10
N HIS A 144 7.78 -29.73 -18.36
CA HIS A 144 7.75 -28.33 -17.93
C HIS A 144 7.70 -27.37 -19.14
N LEU A 145 8.46 -27.63 -20.21
CA LEU A 145 8.38 -26.84 -21.44
C LEU A 145 7.03 -26.96 -22.16
N ARG A 146 6.44 -28.17 -22.25
CA ARG A 146 5.08 -28.37 -22.80
C ARG A 146 4.07 -27.49 -22.04
N ARG A 147 4.16 -27.46 -20.71
CA ARG A 147 3.29 -26.63 -19.85
C ARG A 147 3.56 -25.13 -20.01
N ALA A 148 4.81 -24.72 -20.19
CA ALA A 148 5.18 -23.33 -20.49
C ALA A 148 4.62 -22.85 -21.84
N ILE A 149 4.74 -23.67 -22.90
CA ILE A 149 4.24 -23.38 -24.24
C ILE A 149 2.72 -23.15 -24.21
N LEU A 150 1.96 -24.05 -23.58
CA LEU A 150 0.51 -23.93 -23.44
C LEU A 150 0.09 -22.63 -22.72
N GLY A 151 0.83 -22.24 -21.67
CA GLY A 151 0.62 -20.98 -20.95
C GLY A 151 0.97 -19.72 -21.76
N GLN A 152 2.06 -19.76 -22.55
CA GLN A 152 2.46 -18.67 -23.44
C GLN A 152 1.47 -18.47 -24.58
N GLU A 153 0.97 -19.56 -25.18
CA GLU A 153 -0.13 -19.47 -26.13
C GLU A 153 -1.41 -18.94 -25.50
N ALA A 154 -1.74 -19.33 -24.26
CA ALA A 154 -2.89 -18.81 -23.54
C ALA A 154 -2.76 -17.29 -23.31
N ALA A 155 -1.56 -16.81 -22.93
CA ALA A 155 -1.26 -15.39 -22.81
C ALA A 155 -1.41 -14.64 -24.16
N LEU A 156 -0.96 -15.23 -25.28
CA LEU A 156 -1.17 -14.67 -26.62
C LEU A 156 -2.65 -14.65 -27.03
N ARG A 157 -3.42 -15.71 -26.75
CA ARG A 157 -4.88 -15.76 -26.98
C ARG A 157 -5.60 -14.67 -26.18
N LEU A 158 -5.25 -14.49 -24.91
CA LEU A 158 -5.81 -13.44 -24.04
C LEU A 158 -5.45 -12.02 -24.51
N HIS A 159 -4.19 -11.81 -24.93
CA HIS A 159 -3.73 -10.56 -25.56
C HIS A 159 -4.55 -10.24 -26.83
N ALA A 160 -4.74 -11.24 -27.70
CA ALA A 160 -5.45 -11.08 -28.97
C ALA A 160 -6.91 -10.65 -28.79
N VAL A 161 -7.60 -11.06 -27.72
CA VAL A 161 -8.97 -10.60 -27.43
C VAL A 161 -9.02 -9.12 -27.01
N GLY A 162 -7.99 -8.64 -26.30
CA GLY A 162 -7.92 -7.29 -25.75
C GLY A 162 -7.68 -6.19 -26.80
N ARG A 163 -8.73 -5.49 -27.26
CA ARG A 163 -8.61 -4.36 -28.23
C ARG A 163 -7.57 -3.31 -27.84
N ALA A 164 -7.44 -3.00 -26.54
CA ALA A 164 -6.45 -2.06 -26.03
C ALA A 164 -5.04 -2.67 -25.95
N LEU A 165 -4.93 -3.97 -25.64
CA LEU A 165 -3.65 -4.67 -25.52
C LEU A 165 -2.98 -4.88 -26.89
N ARG A 166 -3.77 -5.09 -27.95
CA ARG A 166 -3.29 -5.14 -29.34
C ARG A 166 -2.72 -3.82 -29.88
N ARG A 167 -2.78 -2.73 -29.11
CA ARG A 167 -2.09 -1.45 -29.42
C ARG A 167 -0.76 -1.29 -28.68
N VAL A 168 -0.35 -2.30 -27.92
CA VAL A 168 0.87 -2.30 -27.11
C VAL A 168 1.84 -3.30 -27.73
N ASP A 169 2.50 -2.87 -28.82
CA ASP A 169 3.42 -3.70 -29.60
C ASP A 169 4.51 -4.38 -28.75
N PRO A 170 5.11 -3.75 -27.71
CA PRO A 170 6.09 -4.42 -26.85
C PRO A 170 5.55 -5.65 -26.13
N LEU A 171 4.27 -5.67 -25.75
CA LEU A 171 3.64 -6.81 -25.06
C LEU A 171 3.52 -8.01 -26.00
N GLN A 172 3.08 -7.78 -27.24
CA GLN A 172 3.07 -8.83 -28.28
C GLN A 172 4.50 -9.31 -28.60
N ALA A 173 5.43 -8.35 -28.69
CA ALA A 173 6.88 -8.50 -28.69
C ALA A 173 7.38 -9.64 -27.79
N VAL A 174 7.25 -9.39 -26.49
CA VAL A 174 7.74 -10.24 -25.40
C VAL A 174 7.04 -11.60 -25.39
N LEU A 175 5.71 -11.64 -25.54
CA LEU A 175 4.95 -12.90 -25.53
C LEU A 175 5.35 -13.82 -26.69
N ALA A 176 5.48 -13.27 -27.90
CA ALA A 176 5.88 -14.03 -29.08
C ALA A 176 7.35 -14.50 -28.98
N GLN A 177 8.25 -13.69 -28.41
CA GLN A 177 9.64 -14.08 -28.20
C GLN A 177 9.75 -15.20 -27.15
N ALA A 178 8.98 -15.13 -26.06
CA ALA A 178 8.93 -16.17 -25.03
C ALA A 178 8.45 -17.52 -25.60
N LEU A 179 7.39 -17.51 -26.41
CA LEU A 179 6.89 -18.71 -27.10
C LEU A 179 7.93 -19.29 -28.06
N ARG A 180 8.55 -18.48 -28.92
CA ARG A 180 9.59 -18.93 -29.86
C ARG A 180 10.79 -19.57 -29.15
N ARG A 181 11.25 -18.99 -28.04
CA ARG A 181 12.35 -19.55 -27.23
C ARG A 181 11.98 -20.91 -26.62
N SER A 182 10.76 -21.02 -26.08
CA SER A 182 10.30 -22.24 -25.41
C SER A 182 10.04 -23.38 -26.40
N LEU A 183 9.52 -23.06 -27.59
CA LEU A 183 9.40 -24.01 -28.71
C LEU A 183 10.77 -24.52 -29.17
N ALA A 184 11.76 -23.63 -29.35
CA ALA A 184 13.11 -24.02 -29.75
C ALA A 184 13.82 -24.89 -28.69
N GLN A 185 13.62 -24.59 -27.40
CA GLN A 185 14.10 -25.44 -26.30
C GLN A 185 13.42 -26.80 -26.29
N TYR A 186 12.10 -26.85 -26.53
CA TYR A 186 11.35 -28.11 -26.57
C TYR A 186 11.81 -29.01 -27.72
N SER A 187 11.96 -28.45 -28.94
CA SER A 187 12.43 -29.21 -30.11
C SER A 187 13.87 -29.69 -29.97
N ALA A 188 14.72 -29.01 -29.18
CA ALA A 188 16.09 -29.44 -28.91
C ALA A 188 16.20 -30.61 -27.92
N LEU A 189 15.09 -30.99 -27.27
CA LEU A 189 15.00 -32.11 -26.32
C LEU A 189 14.15 -33.28 -26.85
N ASP A 190 13.65 -33.16 -28.08
CA ASP A 190 12.85 -34.18 -28.77
C ASP A 190 13.79 -35.24 -29.35
N LEU A 191 13.64 -36.51 -28.94
CA LEU A 191 14.42 -37.64 -29.47
C LEU A 191 13.51 -38.64 -30.17
N GLU A 192 14.07 -39.37 -31.14
CA GLU A 192 13.34 -40.35 -31.96
C GLU A 192 12.67 -41.48 -31.14
N ASP A 193 13.21 -41.79 -29.95
CA ASP A 193 12.69 -42.81 -29.03
C ASP A 193 11.65 -42.29 -28.00
N ASP A 194 11.23 -41.02 -28.04
CA ASP A 194 10.23 -40.46 -27.10
C ASP A 194 8.78 -40.90 -27.46
N PHE A 195 8.56 -42.21 -27.71
CA PHE A 195 7.26 -42.83 -28.01
C PHE A 195 6.27 -42.87 -26.83
N PHE A 196 6.74 -42.63 -25.60
CA PHE A 196 5.92 -42.61 -24.40
C PHE A 196 5.41 -41.20 -24.10
N GLU A 197 4.14 -41.08 -23.66
CA GLU A 197 3.59 -39.79 -23.27
C GLU A 197 4.37 -39.21 -22.08
N ALA A 198 4.95 -38.01 -22.27
CA ALA A 198 5.68 -37.31 -21.22
C ALA A 198 4.74 -36.99 -20.04
N PRO A 199 5.12 -37.30 -18.79
CA PRO A 199 4.26 -37.11 -17.62
C PRO A 199 3.87 -35.65 -17.42
N GLU A 200 2.73 -35.37 -16.80
CA GLU A 200 2.30 -33.99 -16.56
C GLU A 200 3.27 -33.29 -15.58
N ALA A 201 3.69 -32.07 -15.93
CA ALA A 201 4.63 -31.31 -15.11
C ALA A 201 3.99 -30.83 -13.80
N PRO A 202 4.62 -31.07 -12.63
CA PRO A 202 4.08 -30.67 -11.35
C PRO A 202 3.99 -29.14 -11.20
N ASP A 203 3.09 -28.70 -10.31
CA ASP A 203 2.97 -27.30 -9.92
C ASP A 203 4.24 -26.80 -9.23
N ILE A 204 4.71 -25.62 -9.63
CA ILE A 204 5.82 -24.94 -8.97
C ILE A 204 5.25 -24.11 -7.81
N PRO A 205 5.65 -24.38 -6.56
CA PRO A 205 5.11 -23.66 -5.41
C PRO A 205 5.54 -22.18 -5.46
N PRO A 206 4.61 -21.22 -5.31
CA PRO A 206 4.94 -19.81 -5.25
C PRO A 206 5.74 -19.53 -3.98
N ARG A 207 6.91 -18.88 -4.12
CA ARG A 207 7.75 -18.47 -3.00
C ARG A 207 8.53 -17.23 -3.37
N THR A 208 8.52 -16.23 -2.48
CA THR A 208 9.42 -15.07 -2.59
C THR A 208 10.39 -14.96 -1.44
N HIS A 209 11.59 -14.48 -1.76
CA HIS A 209 12.68 -14.16 -0.84
C HIS A 209 12.74 -12.65 -0.54
N ARG A 210 11.98 -11.82 -1.27
CA ARG A 210 11.93 -10.37 -1.09
C ARG A 210 10.52 -9.85 -1.42
N ARG A 211 9.67 -9.83 -0.40
CA ARG A 211 8.32 -9.28 -0.51
C ARG A 211 8.36 -7.73 -0.56
N PRO A 212 7.65 -7.07 -1.50
CA PRO A 212 7.47 -5.63 -1.48
C PRO A 212 6.76 -5.12 -0.22
N GLU A 213 7.22 -3.98 0.30
CA GLU A 213 6.64 -3.32 1.48
C GLU A 213 6.01 -1.98 1.10
N ALA A 214 4.79 -1.73 1.55
CA ALA A 214 4.19 -0.40 1.46
C ALA A 214 4.84 0.54 2.49
N ARG A 215 5.51 1.60 2.01
CA ARG A 215 6.14 2.61 2.86
C ARG A 215 5.33 3.90 2.86
N ALA A 216 4.86 4.31 4.03
CA ALA A 216 4.15 5.57 4.19
C ALA A 216 5.11 6.77 3.92
N PRO A 217 4.66 7.82 3.21
CA PRO A 217 5.47 9.00 2.97
C PRO A 217 5.82 9.73 4.29
N SER A 218 7.10 10.00 4.48
CA SER A 218 7.62 10.68 5.67
C SER A 218 7.51 12.20 5.52
N PHE A 219 6.33 12.75 5.82
CA PHE A 219 6.06 14.19 5.69
C PHE A 219 6.96 15.08 6.58
N SER A 220 7.54 14.54 7.65
CA SER A 220 8.49 15.23 8.53
C SER A 220 9.83 15.59 7.85
N ARG A 221 10.16 14.98 6.70
CA ARG A 221 11.38 15.29 5.95
C ARG A 221 11.34 16.62 5.20
N VAL A 222 10.15 17.11 4.84
CA VAL A 222 9.98 18.38 4.15
C VAL A 222 9.56 19.44 5.16
N LYS A 223 10.47 20.36 5.49
CA LYS A 223 10.16 21.52 6.33
C LYS A 223 9.29 22.51 5.54
N VAL A 224 7.98 22.30 5.57
CA VAL A 224 7.00 23.25 5.02
C VAL A 224 6.80 24.38 6.04
N ALA A 225 6.82 25.64 5.60
CA ALA A 225 6.46 26.76 6.44
C ALA A 225 4.95 26.71 6.74
N ASP A 226 4.56 26.75 8.02
CA ASP A 226 3.16 26.74 8.40
C ASP A 226 2.49 28.06 7.97
N ILE A 227 1.59 27.97 6.98
CA ILE A 227 0.81 29.10 6.46
C ILE A 227 -0.09 29.74 7.53
N PHE A 228 -0.41 29.01 8.60
CA PHE A 228 -1.20 29.48 9.73
C PHE A 228 -0.35 29.94 10.91
N HIS A 229 0.99 29.95 10.79
CA HIS A 229 1.89 30.41 11.85
C HIS A 229 1.52 31.81 12.38
N ARG A 230 1.00 32.71 11.54
CA ARG A 230 0.56 34.05 11.97
C ARG A 230 -0.59 34.05 12.99
N LEU A 231 -1.38 32.98 13.07
CA LEU A 231 -2.48 32.84 14.04
C LEU A 231 -1.98 32.60 15.48
N GLY A 232 -0.79 32.02 15.64
CA GLY A 232 -0.22 31.63 16.93
C GLY A 232 -0.34 30.12 17.22
N PRO A 233 0.18 29.66 18.37
CA PRO A 233 0.17 28.25 18.76
C PRO A 233 -1.25 27.66 18.86
N PRO A 234 -1.50 26.46 18.29
CA PRO A 234 -2.84 25.86 18.23
C PRO A 234 -3.35 25.36 19.58
N SER A 235 -2.51 25.33 20.62
CA SER A 235 -2.92 25.11 22.01
C SER A 235 -3.84 26.23 22.52
N VAL A 236 -3.65 27.47 22.03
CA VAL A 236 -4.42 28.66 22.43
C VAL A 236 -5.29 29.15 21.28
N PHE A 237 -4.74 29.27 20.07
CA PHE A 237 -5.40 29.86 18.90
C PHE A 237 -5.94 28.78 17.95
N SER A 238 -6.95 28.04 18.41
CA SER A 238 -7.62 26.98 17.65
C SER A 238 -9.13 27.13 17.77
N ALA A 239 -9.89 26.82 16.71
CA ALA A 239 -11.35 27.01 16.64
C ALA A 239 -12.18 26.30 17.75
N ARG A 240 -11.54 25.43 18.55
CA ARG A 240 -12.13 24.83 19.76
C ARG A 240 -12.22 25.81 20.95
N ASN A 241 -11.30 26.77 21.01
CA ASN A 241 -11.23 27.76 22.07
C ASN A 241 -12.07 28.98 21.70
N ARG A 242 -12.57 29.71 22.70
CA ARG A 242 -13.14 31.05 22.52
C ARG A 242 -12.26 32.03 23.29
N TRP A 243 -11.88 33.13 22.65
CA TRP A 243 -11.06 34.17 23.27
C TRP A 243 -11.69 35.54 23.10
N ARG A 244 -11.34 36.44 24.03
CA ARG A 244 -11.54 37.88 23.89
C ARG A 244 -10.17 38.52 23.78
N LEU A 245 -9.97 39.34 22.74
CA LEU A 245 -8.80 40.22 22.66
C LEU A 245 -9.04 41.44 23.54
N LEU A 246 -8.05 41.80 24.36
CA LEU A 246 -8.03 43.00 25.19
C LEU A 246 -6.80 43.85 24.82
N GLY A 247 -6.97 45.17 24.88
CA GLY A 247 -5.93 46.16 24.58
C GLY A 247 -6.00 46.77 23.17
N PRO A 248 -5.04 47.64 22.81
CA PRO A 248 -3.80 47.91 23.54
C PRO A 248 -4.01 48.57 24.91
N VAL A 249 -3.29 48.09 25.92
CA VAL A 249 -3.31 48.57 27.31
C VAL A 249 -1.94 49.12 27.66
N HIS A 250 -1.87 50.37 28.14
CA HIS A 250 -0.61 51.04 28.45
C HIS A 250 -0.27 50.93 29.94
N LEU A 251 0.95 50.47 30.24
CA LEU A 251 1.45 50.28 31.61
C LEU A 251 2.74 51.06 31.82
N ALA A 252 2.69 52.15 32.59
CA ALA A 252 3.88 52.83 33.07
C ALA A 252 4.53 52.01 34.21
N ARG A 253 5.87 51.93 34.20
CA ARG A 253 6.67 51.15 35.17
C ARG A 253 6.65 51.81 36.55
N GLY A 254 6.30 51.05 37.59
CA GLY A 254 6.43 51.47 38.99
C GLY A 254 7.67 50.88 39.67
N GLU A 255 7.86 51.19 40.96
CA GLU A 255 8.99 50.70 41.78
C GLU A 255 9.04 49.16 41.83
N GLY A 256 7.87 48.50 41.95
CA GLY A 256 7.71 47.04 41.84
C GLY A 256 7.52 46.51 40.41
N GLY A 257 7.90 47.28 39.37
CA GLY A 257 7.65 46.94 37.97
C GLY A 257 6.20 47.21 37.53
N PHE A 258 5.63 46.32 36.71
CA PHE A 258 4.28 46.50 36.13
C PHE A 258 3.14 45.89 36.96
N GLY A 259 3.46 45.12 38.01
CA GLY A 259 2.45 44.51 38.91
C GLY A 259 1.82 43.21 38.40
N PHE A 260 2.53 42.43 37.58
CA PHE A 260 2.15 41.08 37.18
C PHE A 260 3.39 40.17 37.08
N THR A 261 3.17 38.85 37.08
CA THR A 261 4.21 37.84 36.80
C THR A 261 3.86 37.04 35.54
N LEU A 262 4.87 36.45 34.88
CA LEU A 262 4.71 35.70 33.64
C LEU A 262 5.12 34.23 33.79
N ARG A 263 4.46 33.33 33.06
CA ARG A 263 4.84 31.91 32.95
C ARG A 263 4.61 31.38 31.53
N GLY A 264 5.26 30.27 31.21
CA GLY A 264 5.17 29.63 29.89
C GLY A 264 5.90 30.40 28.78
N ASP A 265 6.09 29.70 27.66
CA ASP A 265 6.57 30.25 26.39
C ASP A 265 5.38 30.45 25.44
N ALA A 266 5.61 30.56 24.13
CA ALA A 266 4.63 30.72 23.05
C ALA A 266 3.21 30.14 23.32
N PRO A 267 2.17 30.97 23.54
CA PRO A 267 2.19 32.40 23.87
C PRO A 267 2.35 32.62 25.38
N VAL A 268 3.18 33.59 25.79
CA VAL A 268 3.51 33.81 27.22
C VAL A 268 2.27 34.24 28.01
N LEU A 269 2.05 33.62 29.17
CA LEU A 269 0.85 33.73 30.00
C LEU A 269 1.10 34.64 31.21
N ILE A 270 0.13 35.51 31.54
CA ILE A 270 0.08 36.22 32.82
C ILE A 270 -0.27 35.21 33.93
N ALA A 271 0.70 34.97 34.81
CA ALA A 271 0.66 33.95 35.85
C ALA A 271 -0.06 34.41 37.11
N ALA A 272 0.09 35.69 37.48
CA ALA A 272 -0.60 36.35 38.56
C ALA A 272 -0.57 37.87 38.34
N VAL A 273 -1.53 38.60 38.91
CA VAL A 273 -1.60 40.06 38.89
C VAL A 273 -1.73 40.56 40.32
N ASN A 274 -0.93 41.57 40.69
CA ASN A 274 -0.92 42.11 42.05
C ASN A 274 -2.21 42.89 42.30
N PRO A 275 -3.01 42.58 43.35
CA PRO A 275 -4.21 43.32 43.71
C PRO A 275 -3.90 44.81 43.93
N GLY A 276 -4.72 45.70 43.34
CA GLY A 276 -4.48 47.15 43.36
C GLY A 276 -3.26 47.65 42.56
N GLY A 277 -2.50 46.74 41.93
CA GLY A 277 -1.35 47.09 41.09
C GLY A 277 -1.75 47.69 39.75
N ARG A 278 -0.77 48.31 39.06
CA ARG A 278 -0.98 48.99 37.76
C ARG A 278 -1.63 48.09 36.71
N ALA A 279 -1.20 46.83 36.60
CA ALA A 279 -1.80 45.86 35.70
C ALA A 279 -3.26 45.50 36.03
N ALA A 280 -3.63 45.42 37.33
CA ALA A 280 -5.01 45.19 37.75
C ALA A 280 -5.90 46.41 37.39
N ALA A 281 -5.42 47.63 37.66
CA ALA A 281 -6.11 48.86 37.28
C ALA A 281 -6.29 49.00 35.76
N ALA A 282 -5.35 48.44 34.98
CA ALA A 282 -5.40 48.38 33.52
C ALA A 282 -6.26 47.23 32.97
N GLY A 283 -6.89 46.42 33.84
CA GLY A 283 -7.83 45.37 33.47
C GLY A 283 -7.23 44.02 33.08
N LEU A 284 -5.91 43.84 33.23
CA LEU A 284 -5.23 42.55 32.99
C LEU A 284 -5.54 41.55 34.10
N ARG A 285 -5.61 40.26 33.75
CA ARG A 285 -6.02 39.17 34.65
C ARG A 285 -5.02 38.01 34.62
N GLU A 286 -5.02 37.21 35.69
CA GLU A 286 -4.43 35.87 35.61
C GLU A 286 -5.18 35.06 34.53
N GLY A 287 -4.44 34.34 33.69
CA GLY A 287 -5.03 33.58 32.59
C GLY A 287 -4.94 34.27 31.21
N ASP A 288 -4.54 35.54 31.17
CA ASP A 288 -4.38 36.30 29.92
C ASP A 288 -3.08 35.97 29.19
N TYR A 289 -3.17 35.64 27.89
CA TYR A 289 -2.01 35.37 27.04
C TYR A 289 -1.54 36.63 26.32
N ILE A 290 -0.25 36.97 26.42
CA ILE A 290 0.33 38.10 25.69
C ILE A 290 0.39 37.77 24.20
N VAL A 291 -0.18 38.63 23.35
CA VAL A 291 -0.22 38.47 21.89
C VAL A 291 0.46 39.58 21.11
N SER A 292 0.67 40.74 21.74
CA SER A 292 1.46 41.84 21.20
C SER A 292 2.15 42.62 22.33
N VAL A 293 3.38 43.09 22.09
CA VAL A 293 4.13 44.00 22.96
C VAL A 293 4.63 45.15 22.10
N ASP A 294 4.27 46.38 22.44
CA ASP A 294 4.59 47.62 21.70
C ASP A 294 4.28 47.52 20.20
N GLY A 295 3.13 46.91 19.88
CA GLY A 295 2.67 46.65 18.52
C GLY A 295 3.32 45.46 17.82
N GLN A 296 4.38 44.85 18.36
CA GLN A 296 5.04 43.69 17.78
C GLN A 296 4.33 42.38 18.17
N PRO A 297 3.95 41.51 17.20
CA PRO A 297 3.22 40.28 17.48
C PRO A 297 4.11 39.25 18.20
N SER A 298 3.75 38.91 19.44
CA SER A 298 4.56 38.11 20.37
C SER A 298 4.02 36.71 20.64
N ARG A 299 3.02 36.24 19.87
CA ARG A 299 2.36 34.93 20.05
C ARG A 299 3.30 33.71 20.04
N TRP A 300 4.48 33.84 19.43
CA TRP A 300 5.51 32.80 19.37
C TRP A 300 6.78 33.14 20.17
N TRP A 301 6.82 34.30 20.83
CA TRP A 301 7.96 34.67 21.64
C TRP A 301 8.04 33.77 22.87
N LYS A 302 9.27 33.42 23.25
CA LYS A 302 9.58 32.73 24.50
C LYS A 302 9.50 33.71 25.66
N HIS A 303 9.41 33.16 26.88
CA HIS A 303 9.40 33.91 28.13
C HIS A 303 10.54 34.95 28.20
N ALA A 304 11.75 34.54 27.84
CA ALA A 304 12.93 35.40 27.88
C ALA A 304 12.84 36.60 26.93
N GLU A 305 12.25 36.44 25.73
CA GLU A 305 12.12 37.49 24.73
C GLU A 305 11.09 38.54 25.16
N VAL A 306 9.94 38.10 25.68
CA VAL A 306 8.94 38.99 26.28
C VAL A 306 9.53 39.73 27.47
N VAL A 307 10.19 39.04 28.40
CA VAL A 307 10.81 39.67 29.58
C VAL A 307 11.92 40.66 29.21
N ALA A 308 12.75 40.36 28.21
CA ALA A 308 13.77 41.27 27.72
C ALA A 308 13.17 42.57 27.17
N ARG A 309 12.09 42.46 26.38
CA ARG A 309 11.34 43.62 25.87
C ARG A 309 10.73 44.44 27.01
N LEU A 310 10.01 43.80 27.93
CA LEU A 310 9.43 44.46 29.11
C LEU A 310 10.47 45.19 29.98
N LYS A 311 11.67 44.63 30.13
CA LYS A 311 12.75 45.24 30.94
C LYS A 311 13.43 46.43 30.26
N GLY A 312 13.52 46.43 28.93
CA GLY A 312 14.13 47.50 28.13
C GLY A 312 13.27 48.77 27.99
N VAL A 313 12.01 48.71 28.41
CA VAL A 313 11.08 49.85 28.43
C VAL A 313 11.46 50.85 29.52
N GLY A 314 11.59 52.11 29.10
CA GLY A 314 11.89 53.27 29.94
C GLY A 314 10.65 53.92 30.56
N ALA A 315 10.68 55.24 30.74
CA ALA A 315 9.64 56.00 31.45
C ALA A 315 8.27 55.99 30.74
N GLU A 316 8.22 55.84 29.41
CA GLU A 316 6.97 55.87 28.63
C GLU A 316 6.05 54.67 28.88
N GLY A 317 6.56 53.59 29.48
CA GLY A 317 5.78 52.37 29.72
C GLY A 317 5.61 51.50 28.48
N VAL A 318 4.87 50.40 28.65
CA VAL A 318 4.67 49.35 27.63
C VAL A 318 3.22 49.29 27.17
N SER A 319 3.00 49.06 25.89
CA SER A 319 1.68 48.79 25.30
C SER A 319 1.47 47.29 25.09
N LEU A 320 0.51 46.69 25.79
CA LEU A 320 0.23 45.25 25.72
C LEU A 320 -1.12 44.96 25.06
N GLN A 321 -1.16 43.95 24.19
CA GLN A 321 -2.41 43.27 23.83
C GLN A 321 -2.39 41.85 24.36
N VAL A 322 -3.50 41.42 24.95
CA VAL A 322 -3.65 40.08 25.52
C VAL A 322 -4.92 39.39 25.01
N ALA A 323 -4.89 38.07 24.97
CA ALA A 323 -6.04 37.23 24.68
C ALA A 323 -6.47 36.47 25.94
N SER A 324 -7.65 36.81 26.47
CA SER A 324 -8.29 36.07 27.56
C SER A 324 -9.01 34.86 26.98
N LEU A 325 -8.70 33.64 27.43
CA LEU A 325 -9.56 32.50 27.14
C LEU A 325 -10.87 32.65 27.90
N LEU A 326 -11.99 32.57 27.16
CA LEU A 326 -13.32 32.50 27.74
C LEU A 326 -13.60 31.04 28.11
N PRO A 327 -14.32 30.76 29.21
CA PRO A 327 -14.83 29.43 29.49
C PRO A 327 -15.55 28.88 28.26
N GLY A 328 -15.24 27.64 27.89
CA GLY A 328 -16.03 26.92 26.91
C GLY A 328 -17.48 26.89 27.39
N ALA A 329 -18.42 27.10 26.47
CA ALA A 329 -19.79 26.68 26.77
C ALA A 329 -19.74 25.14 26.82
N GLU A 330 -19.85 24.59 28.02
CA GLU A 330 -20.21 23.18 28.20
C GLU A 330 -21.42 22.91 27.28
N PRO A 331 -21.34 21.96 26.33
CA PRO A 331 -22.55 21.53 25.64
C PRO A 331 -23.52 21.02 26.72
N PRO A 332 -24.82 21.38 26.67
CA PRO A 332 -25.75 21.08 27.76
C PRO A 332 -25.72 19.60 28.10
N GLY A 333 -25.29 19.30 29.33
CA GLY A 333 -24.88 17.96 29.71
C GLY A 333 -26.02 16.96 29.65
N THR A 334 -25.86 15.93 28.83
CA THR A 334 -26.53 14.65 29.06
C THR A 334 -26.01 14.10 30.40
N GLY A 335 -26.91 13.99 31.37
CA GLY A 335 -26.52 13.86 32.77
C GLY A 335 -25.82 12.55 33.15
N ASP A 336 -25.11 12.67 34.27
CA ASP A 336 -24.79 11.61 35.24
C ASP A 336 -23.89 10.44 34.78
N ARG A 337 -22.61 10.51 35.18
CA ARG A 337 -21.96 9.42 35.95
C ARG A 337 -20.72 9.91 36.73
N ARG A 338 -20.49 9.22 37.85
CA ARG A 338 -19.62 9.58 38.99
C ARG A 338 -18.10 9.59 38.70
N PRO A 339 -17.29 10.26 39.56
CA PRO A 339 -15.87 10.53 39.29
C PRO A 339 -14.93 9.39 39.68
N ALA A 340 -13.83 9.24 38.92
CA ALA A 340 -12.64 8.51 39.34
C ALA A 340 -11.38 9.02 38.62
N LEU A 341 -10.23 8.92 39.31
CA LEU A 341 -8.87 9.01 38.76
C LEU A 341 -8.42 10.36 38.17
N ARG A 342 -8.38 11.37 39.05
CA ARG A 342 -7.36 12.43 38.95
C ARG A 342 -6.02 11.86 39.45
N GLY A 343 -5.18 11.37 38.54
CA GLY A 343 -3.82 10.93 38.88
C GLY A 343 -3.34 9.69 38.16
N LEU A 344 -2.85 9.85 36.93
CA LEU A 344 -1.52 9.42 36.48
C LEU A 344 -1.39 9.79 35.00
N LEU A 345 -0.37 10.59 34.66
CA LEU A 345 0.49 10.41 33.48
C LEU A 345 1.58 11.49 33.51
N ARG A 346 2.54 11.25 34.41
CA ARG A 346 3.90 11.75 34.29
C ARG A 346 4.52 11.08 33.06
N ASN A 347 5.34 11.82 32.32
CA ASN A 347 6.04 11.40 31.10
C ASN A 347 6.51 9.94 31.09
N GLN A 348 6.28 9.24 29.97
CA GLN A 348 7.38 8.49 29.33
C GLN A 348 7.13 8.29 27.83
N GLU A 349 8.15 8.60 27.02
CA GLU A 349 8.23 8.16 25.62
C GLU A 349 8.49 6.64 25.58
N ARG A 350 7.84 5.92 24.66
CA ARG A 350 8.42 4.75 23.96
C ARG A 350 7.52 4.21 22.84
N SER A 351 8.20 3.81 21.76
CA SER A 351 7.83 2.78 20.76
C SER A 351 6.34 2.48 20.52
N TRP A 352 5.87 2.81 19.31
CA TRP A 352 4.60 2.30 18.78
C TRP A 352 4.82 1.05 17.92
N GLU A 353 4.41 -0.12 18.40
CA GLU A 353 4.16 -1.29 17.54
C GLU A 353 2.65 -1.40 17.22
N PRO A 354 2.25 -1.81 16.00
CA PRO A 354 0.85 -1.84 15.60
C PRO A 354 0.16 -3.18 15.94
N ALA A 355 -0.79 -3.15 16.87
CA ALA A 355 -1.70 -4.27 17.13
C ALA A 355 -2.85 -4.39 16.12
N ALA A 356 -3.32 -5.62 15.89
CA ALA A 356 -4.27 -5.99 14.83
C ALA A 356 -5.72 -5.48 15.04
N PRO A 357 -6.52 -5.32 13.96
CA PRO A 357 -7.89 -4.81 14.05
C PRO A 357 -8.90 -5.88 14.50
N ARG A 358 -9.78 -5.53 15.45
CA ARG A 358 -11.00 -6.29 15.76
C ARG A 358 -12.27 -5.44 15.63
N ALA A 359 -13.29 -6.08 15.05
CA ALA A 359 -14.73 -5.82 15.16
C ALA A 359 -15.30 -4.43 14.79
N SER A 360 -16.11 -4.42 13.73
CA SER A 360 -16.97 -3.31 13.30
C SER A 360 -18.20 -3.09 14.21
N PRO A 361 -18.65 -1.84 14.43
CA PRO A 361 -20.04 -1.53 14.76
C PRO A 361 -20.92 -1.53 13.50
N ARG A 362 -22.19 -1.95 13.66
CA ARG A 362 -23.21 -1.96 12.59
C ARG A 362 -23.78 -0.55 12.36
N PRO A 363 -24.19 -0.18 11.13
CA PRO A 363 -24.98 1.02 10.91
C PRO A 363 -26.46 0.79 11.29
N LEU A 364 -27.04 1.78 11.99
CA LEU A 364 -28.49 1.97 12.11
C LEU A 364 -29.00 2.79 10.90
N LEU A 365 -30.33 2.80 10.72
CA LEU A 365 -31.08 3.43 9.62
C LEU A 365 -30.93 2.65 8.27
N GLY A 366 -31.98 2.08 7.66
CA GLY A 366 -33.41 2.15 7.96
C GLY A 366 -34.17 3.02 6.96
N TRP A 367 -34.24 2.60 5.69
CA TRP A 367 -35.16 3.18 4.71
C TRP A 367 -35.92 2.10 3.94
N SER A 368 -37.24 2.25 3.90
CA SER A 368 -38.19 1.22 3.47
C SER A 368 -38.46 1.21 1.96
N ARG A 369 -38.81 0.02 1.46
CA ARG A 369 -39.34 -0.25 0.12
C ARG A 369 -40.45 0.74 -0.30
N LYS A 370 -40.51 1.05 -1.59
CA LYS A 370 -41.77 0.96 -2.36
C LYS A 370 -41.54 0.20 -3.66
N ALA A 371 -42.27 -0.91 -3.82
CA ALA A 371 -42.44 -1.59 -5.08
C ALA A 371 -43.73 -1.09 -5.75
N LYS A 372 -43.78 -1.09 -7.08
CA LYS A 372 -45.04 -1.17 -7.83
C LYS A 372 -44.90 -2.21 -8.93
N ARG A 373 -45.88 -3.11 -8.99
CA ARG A 373 -45.93 -4.29 -9.85
C ARG A 373 -47.08 -4.08 -10.84
N GLY A 374 -46.86 -4.35 -12.13
CA GLY A 374 -47.88 -4.23 -13.19
C GLY A 374 -47.49 -5.06 -14.42
N ARG A 375 -48.34 -6.04 -14.72
CA ARG A 375 -48.34 -7.02 -15.85
C ARG A 375 -49.84 -7.31 -16.11
N PRO A 376 -50.30 -8.09 -17.13
CA PRO A 376 -49.59 -8.79 -18.22
C PRO A 376 -50.28 -8.69 -19.61
N GLY A 377 -49.83 -9.51 -20.59
CA GLY A 377 -50.52 -9.82 -21.86
C GLY A 377 -49.69 -9.44 -23.10
N GLY A 378 -49.56 -10.25 -24.16
CA GLY A 378 -50.07 -11.60 -24.46
C GLY A 378 -49.15 -12.34 -25.47
N ARG A 379 -49.49 -13.59 -25.83
CA ARG A 379 -48.67 -14.48 -26.68
C ARG A 379 -48.87 -14.22 -28.18
N LEU A 380 -47.88 -14.54 -29.02
CA LEU A 380 -47.90 -15.66 -29.99
C LEU A 380 -46.74 -15.56 -31.03
N SER A 381 -46.15 -16.71 -31.37
CA SER A 381 -45.40 -16.94 -32.61
C SER A 381 -46.28 -17.79 -33.54
N PRO A 382 -46.08 -17.79 -34.87
CA PRO A 382 -45.06 -18.70 -35.46
C PRO A 382 -44.33 -18.13 -36.71
N ALA A 383 -43.43 -18.93 -37.28
CA ALA A 383 -42.80 -18.80 -38.61
C ALA A 383 -43.21 -20.01 -39.48
N PRO A 384 -42.73 -20.23 -40.74
CA PRO A 384 -42.01 -19.38 -41.70
C PRO A 384 -42.79 -19.27 -43.04
N PRO A 385 -42.15 -18.96 -44.20
CA PRO A 385 -41.82 -20.04 -45.14
C PRO A 385 -40.47 -19.88 -45.88
N ALA A 386 -40.15 -20.84 -46.74
CA ALA A 386 -39.00 -20.84 -47.67
C ALA A 386 -39.45 -20.36 -49.09
N LEU A 387 -38.79 -20.58 -50.25
CA LEU A 387 -37.67 -21.46 -50.64
C LEU A 387 -37.11 -21.01 -52.02
N SER A 388 -35.79 -20.90 -52.23
CA SER A 388 -35.20 -21.17 -53.56
C SER A 388 -33.70 -21.51 -53.56
N CYS A 389 -33.32 -22.41 -54.47
CA CYS A 389 -31.96 -22.89 -54.69
C CYS A 389 -31.30 -22.25 -55.93
N SER A 390 -29.98 -22.15 -55.91
CA SER A 390 -29.02 -22.44 -57.01
C SER A 390 -27.70 -21.72 -56.71
N ALA A 391 -26.50 -22.10 -57.15
CA ALA A 391 -25.89 -23.33 -57.64
C ALA A 391 -24.39 -22.95 -57.85
N LEU A 392 -23.45 -23.75 -57.34
CA LEU A 392 -22.02 -23.69 -57.71
C LEU A 392 -21.80 -24.41 -59.07
N PRO A 393 -20.57 -24.51 -59.65
CA PRO A 393 -19.28 -23.83 -59.37
C PRO A 393 -18.63 -23.22 -60.64
N CYS A 394 -17.41 -22.66 -60.52
CA CYS A 394 -16.19 -23.11 -61.23
C CYS A 394 -15.08 -22.03 -61.30
N CYS A 395 -13.84 -22.42 -61.00
CA CYS A 395 -12.65 -21.73 -61.50
C CYS A 395 -12.37 -22.15 -62.97
N PRO A 396 -11.50 -21.45 -63.70
CA PRO A 396 -10.10 -21.91 -63.71
C PRO A 396 -9.04 -20.80 -63.70
N ARG A 397 -7.78 -21.23 -63.78
CA ARG A 397 -6.54 -20.44 -63.72
C ARG A 397 -6.39 -19.43 -64.87
N GLY A 398 -5.67 -18.35 -64.57
CA GLY A 398 -4.85 -17.55 -65.48
C GLY A 398 -3.58 -17.16 -64.74
#